data_AF-A0A1E1KH77-F1
#
_entry.id   AF-A0A1E1KH77-F1
#
_cell.length_a   1.000
_cell.length_b   1.000
_cell.length_c   1.000
_cell.angle_alpha   90.00
_cell.angle_beta   90.00
_cell.angle_gamma   90.00
#
_symmetry.space_group_name_H-M   'P 1'
#
loop_
_entity.id
_entity.type
_entity.pdbx_description
1 polymer ?
#
loop_
_entity_poly.entity_id
_entity_poly.type
_entity_poly.pdbx_seq_one_letter_code
_entity_poly.pdbx_strand_id
1 'polypeptide(L)'
;MSISSSCLKVFEWDGTPAVNIGKIANNDAYSTGDNPDVMFLFIHDLLSWNFPNLRLLANHYARETGATLFLQDFCGDESLPFAPILRNNWHLLNVPAFIAKNTREIREPEIFEVARAEDEVQERRLGGKEQSPLVDCISAGHPTWLTKKDIEEVAVPVQILAPEIDTAFNAELKLHSFQTIPKLGIPFDYQHFPGVEHACFSRGDLNHAGEREAMIRGKNAVVSWFKQFLFETGRSEDRTSSAVWSMKFVSCLLCTSCETKFNY
;
A
#
# COMPACT_ATOMS: atom_id res chain seq x y z
N MET A 1 23.07 17.84 22.95
CA MET A 1 22.81 16.66 22.10
C MET A 1 22.54 17.18 20.70
N SER A 2 23.45 16.93 19.73
CA SER A 2 23.19 17.30 18.34
C SER A 2 22.23 16.28 17.75
N ILE A 3 21.00 16.69 17.45
CA ILE A 3 20.10 15.91 16.60
C ILE A 3 20.81 15.82 15.24
N SER A 4 21.20 14.60 14.86
CA SER A 4 21.80 14.33 13.55
C SER A 4 20.90 14.91 12.45
N SER A 5 21.46 15.52 11.41
CA SER A 5 20.69 16.02 10.26
C SER A 5 19.90 14.91 9.56
N SER A 6 20.24 13.62 9.78
CA SER A 6 19.42 12.49 9.33
C SER A 6 18.09 12.35 10.10
N CYS A 7 18.03 12.80 11.35
CA CYS A 7 16.80 12.78 12.16
C CYS A 7 15.81 13.91 11.79
N LEU A 8 16.25 14.89 11.00
CA LEU A 8 15.43 16.03 10.53
C LEU A 8 15.00 15.90 9.07
N LYS A 9 15.40 14.84 8.36
CA LYS A 9 14.93 14.55 7.00
C LYS A 9 13.58 13.84 7.08
N VAL A 10 12.50 14.63 7.03
CA VAL A 10 11.11 14.15 7.07
C VAL A 10 10.78 13.21 5.90
N PHE A 11 11.49 13.35 4.77
CA PHE A 11 11.46 12.44 3.63
C PHE A 11 12.77 12.62 2.82
N GLU A 12 13.43 11.52 2.48
CA GLU A 12 14.60 11.49 1.60
C GLU A 12 14.15 11.52 0.14
N TRP A 13 14.24 12.69 -0.49
CA TRP A 13 13.88 12.90 -1.90
C TRP A 13 15.01 12.50 -2.85
N ASP A 14 16.26 12.76 -2.45
CA ASP A 14 17.46 12.55 -3.28
C ASP A 14 18.19 11.24 -2.94
N GLY A 15 17.47 10.26 -2.38
CA GLY A 15 18.05 8.97 -2.01
C GLY A 15 18.27 8.07 -3.23
N THR A 16 19.33 7.27 -3.22
CA THR A 16 19.46 6.14 -4.15
C THR A 16 18.83 4.92 -3.48
N PRO A 17 17.74 4.35 -4.00
CA PRO A 17 17.16 3.14 -3.42
C PRO A 17 18.18 2.00 -3.49
N ALA A 18 18.20 1.15 -2.47
CA ALA A 18 19.03 -0.06 -2.48
C ALA A 18 18.64 -0.94 -3.68
N VAL A 19 19.52 -1.86 -4.09
CA VAL A 19 19.21 -2.82 -5.16
C VAL A 19 18.98 -4.19 -4.52
N ASN A 20 17.89 -4.31 -3.78
CA ASN A 20 17.42 -5.59 -3.22
C ASN A 20 16.23 -6.04 -4.04
N ILE A 21 16.49 -6.71 -5.17
CA ILE A 21 15.46 -7.23 -6.07
C ILE A 21 15.48 -8.74 -5.96
N GLY A 22 14.34 -9.32 -5.58
CA GLY A 22 14.11 -10.76 -5.53
C GLY A 22 12.81 -11.12 -6.24
N LYS A 23 12.29 -12.32 -5.97
CA LYS A 23 10.98 -12.75 -6.46
C LYS A 23 10.10 -13.21 -5.30
N ILE A 24 8.80 -12.90 -5.39
CA ILE A 24 7.74 -13.52 -4.59
C ILE A 24 6.69 -14.03 -5.58
N ALA A 25 6.29 -15.29 -5.42
CA ALA A 25 5.60 -16.03 -6.46
C ALA A 25 6.33 -15.89 -7.81
N ASN A 26 5.67 -15.35 -8.83
CA ASN A 26 6.25 -15.16 -10.17
C ASN A 26 6.76 -13.73 -10.42
N ASN A 27 6.53 -12.81 -9.48
CA ASN A 27 6.70 -11.37 -9.70
C ASN A 27 8.02 -10.88 -9.08
N ASP A 28 8.66 -9.89 -9.73
CA ASP A 28 9.86 -9.24 -9.19
C ASP A 28 9.50 -8.28 -8.06
N ALA A 29 10.22 -8.35 -6.94
CA ALA A 29 9.94 -7.57 -5.74
C ALA A 29 11.18 -6.79 -5.31
N TYR A 30 11.02 -5.48 -5.14
CA TYR A 30 11.97 -4.68 -4.37
C TYR A 30 11.69 -4.88 -2.88
N SER A 31 12.70 -5.24 -2.09
CA SER A 31 12.55 -5.45 -0.64
C SER A 31 13.42 -4.53 0.22
N THR A 32 12.90 -4.15 1.37
CA THR A 32 13.62 -3.35 2.37
C THR A 32 13.14 -3.68 3.79
N GLY A 33 14.01 -3.52 4.78
CA GLY A 33 13.77 -4.01 6.15
C GLY A 33 14.22 -5.46 6.33
N ASP A 34 14.26 -5.89 7.58
CA ASP A 34 14.78 -7.20 8.01
C ASP A 34 13.93 -7.86 9.10
N ASN A 35 12.75 -7.31 9.41
CA ASN A 35 11.82 -7.88 10.38
C ASN A 35 11.12 -9.12 9.79
N PRO A 36 11.31 -10.32 10.37
CA PRO A 36 10.73 -11.55 9.84
C PRO A 36 9.24 -11.72 10.17
N ASP A 37 8.70 -10.97 11.13
CA ASP A 37 7.37 -11.23 11.72
C ASP A 37 6.27 -10.28 11.23
N VAL A 38 6.68 -9.16 10.61
CA VAL A 38 5.79 -8.12 10.10
C VAL A 38 6.21 -7.74 8.69
N MET A 39 5.38 -8.08 7.71
CA MET A 39 5.65 -7.91 6.28
C MET A 39 4.59 -7.05 5.59
N PHE A 40 5.02 -6.12 4.73
CA PHE A 40 4.15 -5.24 3.97
C PHE A 40 4.22 -5.57 2.47
N LEU A 41 3.10 -5.92 1.85
CA LEU A 41 2.94 -5.94 0.41
C LEU A 41 2.55 -4.54 -0.10
N PHE A 42 3.46 -3.85 -0.76
CA PHE A 42 3.23 -2.53 -1.36
C PHE A 42 2.81 -2.68 -2.82
N ILE A 43 1.52 -2.44 -3.10
CA ILE A 43 0.98 -2.37 -4.45
C ILE A 43 1.14 -0.95 -5.00
N HIS A 44 1.84 -0.82 -6.13
CA HIS A 44 2.07 0.46 -6.81
C HIS A 44 0.92 0.86 -7.74
N ASP A 45 0.94 2.12 -8.17
CA ASP A 45 0.07 2.65 -9.21
C ASP A 45 0.72 2.59 -10.62
N LEU A 46 0.21 3.38 -11.56
CA LEU A 46 0.68 3.51 -12.95
C LEU A 46 2.20 3.80 -13.05
N LEU A 47 2.81 4.40 -12.02
CA LEU A 47 4.24 4.72 -12.02
C LEU A 47 5.12 3.48 -11.89
N SER A 48 4.56 2.33 -11.51
CA SER A 48 5.26 1.05 -11.42
C SER A 48 6.28 0.94 -10.28
N TRP A 49 6.62 -0.29 -9.89
CA TRP A 49 7.54 -0.63 -8.80
C TRP A 49 8.97 -0.11 -8.99
N ASN A 50 9.33 0.22 -10.24
CA ASN A 50 10.61 0.78 -10.61
C ASN A 50 10.67 2.31 -10.50
N PHE A 51 9.56 2.98 -10.11
CA PHE A 51 9.57 4.40 -9.83
C PHE A 51 10.39 4.72 -8.57
N PRO A 52 11.40 5.62 -8.64
CA PRO A 52 12.28 5.89 -7.50
C PRO A 52 11.55 6.33 -6.24
N ASN A 53 10.51 7.16 -6.35
CA ASN A 53 9.80 7.67 -5.17
C ASN A 53 9.04 6.58 -4.42
N LEU A 54 8.54 5.55 -5.12
CA LEU A 54 7.88 4.42 -4.46
C LEU A 54 8.89 3.56 -3.69
N ARG A 55 10.10 3.37 -4.21
CA ARG A 55 11.18 2.66 -3.48
C ARG A 55 11.68 3.47 -2.28
N LEU A 56 11.76 4.79 -2.41
CA LEU A 56 12.09 5.67 -1.28
C LEU A 56 10.99 5.61 -0.22
N LEU A 57 9.73 5.69 -0.63
CA LEU A 57 8.57 5.57 0.26
C LEU A 57 8.54 4.22 0.96
N ALA A 58 8.85 3.13 0.25
CA ALA A 58 9.05 1.80 0.84
C ALA A 58 10.12 1.80 1.94
N ASN A 59 11.27 2.46 1.70
CA ASN A 59 12.33 2.57 2.71
C ASN A 59 11.86 3.38 3.94
N HIS A 60 11.07 4.44 3.75
CA HIS A 60 10.49 5.20 4.85
C HIS A 60 9.53 4.34 5.66
N TYR A 61 8.62 3.62 5.00
CA TYR A 61 7.70 2.72 5.68
C TYR A 61 8.44 1.66 6.48
N ALA A 62 9.33 0.88 5.86
CA ALA A 62 10.08 -0.17 6.55
C ALA A 62 10.87 0.37 7.75
N ARG A 63 11.56 1.50 7.58
CA ARG A 63 12.36 2.09 8.67
C ARG A 63 11.50 2.65 9.80
N GLU A 64 10.40 3.32 9.48
CA GLU A 64 9.59 3.99 10.49
C GLU A 64 8.64 3.03 11.21
N THR A 65 8.11 2.00 10.53
CA THR A 65 7.29 0.95 11.16
C THR A 65 8.14 -0.14 11.79
N GLY A 66 9.37 -0.37 11.30
CA GLY A 66 10.19 -1.50 11.70
C GLY A 66 9.77 -2.82 11.04
N ALA A 67 9.03 -2.76 9.93
CA ALA A 67 8.59 -3.93 9.17
C ALA A 67 9.53 -4.24 7.99
N THR A 68 9.42 -5.45 7.44
CA THR A 68 9.93 -5.75 6.09
C THR A 68 8.86 -5.34 5.07
N LEU A 69 9.26 -4.72 3.96
CA LEU A 69 8.34 -4.28 2.92
C LEU A 69 8.78 -4.79 1.55
N PHE A 70 7.82 -5.29 0.78
CA PHE A 70 7.95 -5.78 -0.59
C PHE A 70 7.13 -4.92 -1.55
N LEU A 71 7.81 -4.17 -2.41
CA LEU A 71 7.23 -3.43 -3.51
C LEU A 71 7.28 -4.30 -4.77
N GLN A 72 6.14 -4.90 -5.07
CA GLN A 72 6.01 -5.96 -6.07
C GLN A 72 5.66 -5.42 -7.45
N ASP A 73 6.28 -5.95 -8.50
CA ASP A 73 5.91 -5.68 -9.89
C ASP A 73 4.57 -6.32 -10.26
N PHE A 74 3.53 -5.51 -10.40
CA PHE A 74 2.23 -5.92 -10.93
C PHE A 74 1.96 -5.38 -12.33
N CYS A 75 2.96 -4.86 -13.04
CA CYS A 75 2.85 -4.45 -14.44
C CYS A 75 3.56 -5.38 -15.43
N GLY A 76 4.13 -6.49 -14.95
CA GLY A 76 4.68 -7.55 -15.78
C GLY A 76 5.84 -7.08 -16.66
N ASP A 77 6.85 -6.46 -16.04
CA ASP A 77 8.02 -5.85 -16.69
C ASP A 77 7.71 -4.68 -17.64
N GLU A 78 6.46 -4.25 -17.76
CA GLU A 78 6.07 -3.05 -18.51
C GLU A 78 6.00 -1.83 -17.57
N SER A 79 6.54 -0.70 -18.00
CA SER A 79 6.37 0.58 -17.29
C SER A 79 6.24 1.70 -18.31
N LEU A 80 5.40 2.69 -17.99
CA LEU A 80 5.33 3.91 -18.78
C LEU A 80 6.54 4.80 -18.46
N PRO A 81 7.10 5.52 -19.44
CA PRO A 81 8.22 6.41 -19.18
C PRO A 81 7.79 7.53 -18.22
N PHE A 82 8.57 7.73 -17.16
CA PHE A 82 8.23 8.67 -16.08
C PHE A 82 8.24 10.12 -16.53
N ALA A 83 9.18 10.51 -17.40
CA ALA A 83 9.36 11.92 -17.77
C ALA A 83 8.11 12.55 -18.42
N PRO A 84 7.39 11.88 -19.35
CA PRO A 84 6.10 12.37 -19.81
C PRO A 84 5.04 12.45 -18.70
N ILE A 85 4.96 11.47 -17.79
CA ILE A 85 3.99 11.48 -16.68
C ILE A 85 4.24 12.67 -15.75
N LEU A 86 5.48 12.86 -15.31
CA LEU A 86 5.88 13.95 -14.40
C LEU A 86 5.72 15.34 -15.02
N ARG A 87 5.76 15.44 -16.36
CA ARG A 87 5.53 16.71 -17.07
C ARG A 87 4.08 16.88 -17.53
N ASN A 88 3.17 16.02 -17.10
CA ASN A 88 1.77 15.98 -17.55
C ASN A 88 1.61 15.89 -19.08
N ASN A 89 2.58 15.31 -19.78
CA ASN A 89 2.57 15.10 -21.23
C ASN A 89 1.88 13.78 -21.59
N TRP A 90 0.64 13.59 -21.13
CA TRP A 90 -0.13 12.35 -21.30
C TRP A 90 -0.33 11.93 -22.76
N HIS A 91 -0.37 12.89 -23.69
CA HIS A 91 -0.50 12.65 -25.13
C HIS A 91 0.69 11.89 -25.75
N LEU A 92 1.84 11.83 -25.07
CA LEU A 92 3.01 11.07 -25.51
C LEU A 92 2.95 9.59 -25.06
N LEU A 93 1.93 9.21 -24.31
CA LEU A 93 1.79 7.90 -23.70
C LEU A 93 0.58 7.17 -24.27
N ASN A 94 0.73 5.88 -24.54
CA ASN A 94 -0.40 5.01 -24.85
C ASN A 94 -0.99 4.42 -23.55
N VAL A 95 -1.53 5.31 -22.71
CA VAL A 95 -2.15 4.93 -21.43
C VAL A 95 -3.29 3.91 -21.62
N PRO A 96 -4.17 4.02 -22.64
CA PRO A 96 -5.23 3.03 -22.85
C PRO A 96 -4.70 1.62 -23.10
N ALA A 97 -3.65 1.46 -23.91
CA ALA A 97 -3.05 0.15 -24.15
C ALA A 97 -2.37 -0.40 -22.89
N PHE A 98 -1.74 0.46 -22.09
CA PHE A 98 -1.16 0.07 -20.81
C PHE A 98 -2.24 -0.40 -19.82
N ILE A 99 -3.35 0.35 -19.69
CA ILE A 99 -4.49 -0.04 -18.85
C ILE A 99 -5.10 -1.36 -19.31
N ALA A 100 -5.26 -1.57 -20.62
CA ALA A 100 -5.85 -2.80 -21.16
C ALA A 100 -5.06 -4.07 -20.81
N LYS A 101 -3.76 -3.95 -20.50
CA LYS A 101 -2.90 -5.05 -20.05
C LYS A 101 -2.82 -5.17 -18.52
N ASN A 102 -3.35 -4.18 -17.80
CA ASN A 102 -3.26 -4.07 -16.35
C ASN A 102 -4.64 -3.93 -15.73
N THR A 103 -5.65 -4.56 -16.35
CA THR A 103 -7.00 -4.56 -15.78
C THR A 103 -7.05 -5.38 -14.50
N ARG A 104 -8.10 -5.14 -13.72
CA ARG A 104 -8.40 -5.89 -12.51
C ARG A 104 -8.44 -7.39 -12.76
N GLU A 105 -9.08 -7.84 -13.83
CA GLU A 105 -9.22 -9.26 -14.18
C GLU A 105 -7.87 -9.94 -14.42
N ILE A 106 -6.86 -9.18 -14.85
CA ILE A 106 -5.51 -9.67 -15.11
C ILE A 106 -4.67 -9.66 -13.82
N ARG A 107 -4.69 -8.55 -13.07
CA ARG A 107 -3.75 -8.33 -11.96
C ARG A 107 -4.24 -8.80 -10.60
N GLU A 108 -5.55 -8.88 -10.41
CA GLU A 108 -6.12 -9.35 -9.14
C GLU A 108 -5.67 -10.78 -8.79
N PRO A 109 -5.71 -11.78 -9.71
CA PRO A 109 -5.18 -13.11 -9.40
C PRO A 109 -3.71 -13.11 -9.00
N GLU A 110 -2.86 -12.32 -9.66
CA GLU A 110 -1.42 -12.20 -9.36
C GLU A 110 -1.19 -11.62 -7.95
N ILE A 111 -1.95 -10.59 -7.56
CA ILE A 111 -1.89 -10.02 -6.20
C ILE A 111 -2.25 -11.08 -5.17
N PHE A 112 -3.29 -11.88 -5.44
CA PHE A 112 -3.69 -12.97 -4.54
C PHE A 112 -2.62 -14.06 -4.42
N GLU A 113 -1.95 -14.39 -5.51
CA GLU A 113 -0.85 -15.35 -5.49
C GLU A 113 0.34 -14.84 -4.69
N VAL A 114 0.71 -13.57 -4.86
CA VAL A 114 1.78 -12.94 -4.07
C VAL A 114 1.41 -12.89 -2.59
N ALA A 115 0.21 -12.41 -2.24
CA ALA A 115 -0.24 -12.34 -0.84
C ALA A 115 -0.25 -13.72 -0.17
N ARG A 116 -0.72 -14.76 -0.88
CA ARG A 116 -0.66 -16.14 -0.37
C ARG A 116 0.77 -16.67 -0.27
N ALA A 117 1.64 -16.36 -1.23
CA ALA A 117 3.02 -16.78 -1.17
C ALA A 117 3.76 -16.13 0.00
N GLU A 118 3.44 -14.87 0.33
CA GLU A 118 3.95 -14.21 1.53
C GLU A 118 3.43 -14.84 2.80
N ASP A 119 2.13 -15.16 2.85
CA ASP A 119 1.52 -15.87 3.99
C ASP A 119 2.14 -17.25 4.18
N GLU A 120 2.33 -18.04 3.11
CA GLU A 120 3.05 -19.32 3.19
C GLU A 120 4.51 -19.16 3.64
N VAL A 121 5.20 -18.09 3.18
CA VAL A 121 6.57 -17.80 3.62
C VAL A 121 6.59 -17.47 5.11
N GLN A 122 5.59 -16.72 5.60
CA GLN A 122 5.38 -16.44 7.00
C GLN A 122 5.09 -17.73 7.79
N GLU A 123 4.11 -18.52 7.36
CA GLU A 123 3.77 -19.82 7.96
C GLU A 123 4.97 -20.76 8.03
N ARG A 124 5.79 -20.85 6.98
CA ARG A 124 7.00 -21.69 6.99
C ARG A 124 8.06 -21.17 7.94
N ARG A 125 8.20 -19.86 8.07
CA ARG A 125 9.16 -19.25 9.01
C ARG A 125 8.74 -19.46 10.46
N LEU A 126 7.44 -19.52 10.72
CA LEU A 126 6.89 -19.39 12.08
C LEU A 126 6.04 -20.59 12.55
N GLY A 127 5.80 -21.57 11.68
CA GLY A 127 5.26 -22.90 12.01
C GLY A 127 3.73 -23.01 12.14
N GLY A 128 2.94 -22.08 11.59
CA GLY A 128 1.47 -22.03 11.70
C GLY A 128 0.68 -22.69 10.56
N LYS A 129 -0.64 -22.92 10.74
CA LYS A 129 -1.55 -23.61 9.80
C LYS A 129 -3.04 -23.18 9.83
N GLU A 130 -3.38 -21.98 10.32
CA GLU A 130 -4.80 -21.56 10.42
C GLU A 130 -5.22 -20.59 9.32
N GLN A 131 -6.42 -20.82 8.74
CA GLN A 131 -7.04 -19.95 7.74
C GLN A 131 -7.51 -18.63 8.39
N SER A 132 -6.63 -17.65 8.37
CA SER A 132 -6.86 -16.26 8.74
C SER A 132 -7.17 -15.41 7.49
N PRO A 133 -7.72 -14.18 7.62
CA PRO A 133 -7.72 -13.23 6.52
C PRO A 133 -6.30 -13.06 5.96
N LEU A 134 -6.16 -12.90 4.64
CA LEU A 134 -4.86 -12.79 3.98
C LEU A 134 -4.00 -11.62 4.46
N VAL A 135 -4.61 -10.62 5.12
CA VAL A 135 -3.96 -9.41 5.62
C VAL A 135 -4.63 -8.94 6.91
N ASP A 136 -3.87 -8.27 7.76
CA ASP A 136 -4.33 -7.79 9.07
C ASP A 136 -5.03 -6.43 9.01
N CYS A 137 -4.58 -5.56 8.10
CA CYS A 137 -5.10 -4.23 7.87
C CYS A 137 -4.68 -3.69 6.49
N ILE A 138 -5.38 -2.65 6.05
CA ILE A 138 -5.29 -2.05 4.72
C ILE A 138 -5.02 -0.56 4.86
N SER A 139 -4.10 0.00 4.08
CA SER A 139 -4.02 1.45 3.85
C SER A 139 -4.00 1.77 2.37
N ALA A 140 -4.97 2.59 1.95
CA ALA A 140 -5.29 2.91 0.58
C ALA A 140 -5.03 4.39 0.28
N GLY A 141 -4.02 4.70 -0.54
CA GLY A 141 -3.86 6.03 -1.12
C GLY A 141 -4.61 6.12 -2.43
N HIS A 142 -5.51 7.09 -2.60
CA HIS A 142 -6.17 7.39 -3.89
C HIS A 142 -6.61 6.13 -4.67
N PRO A 143 -7.54 5.32 -4.10
CA PRO A 143 -7.97 4.06 -4.71
C PRO A 143 -8.50 4.22 -6.14
N THR A 144 -8.07 3.33 -7.04
CA THR A 144 -8.56 3.28 -8.44
C THR A 144 -9.32 1.98 -8.67
N TRP A 145 -10.42 2.03 -9.42
CA TRP A 145 -11.29 0.87 -9.73
C TRP A 145 -11.94 0.20 -8.51
N LEU A 146 -12.06 0.94 -7.42
CA LEU A 146 -12.84 0.54 -6.26
C LEU A 146 -14.32 0.48 -6.62
N THR A 147 -14.96 -0.65 -6.35
CA THR A 147 -16.41 -0.81 -6.52
C THR A 147 -17.13 -0.65 -5.18
N LYS A 148 -18.44 -0.41 -5.23
CA LYS A 148 -19.28 -0.39 -4.00
C LYS A 148 -19.20 -1.70 -3.25
N LYS A 149 -19.20 -2.83 -3.97
CA LYS A 149 -19.04 -4.16 -3.39
C LYS A 149 -17.73 -4.28 -2.60
N ASP A 150 -16.62 -3.77 -3.14
CA ASP A 150 -15.32 -3.79 -2.45
C ASP A 150 -15.39 -3.01 -1.11
N ILE A 151 -16.16 -1.92 -1.07
CA ILE A 151 -16.38 -1.09 0.12
C ILE A 151 -17.33 -1.76 1.12
N GLU A 152 -18.35 -2.47 0.63
CA GLU A 152 -19.37 -3.13 1.46
C GLU A 152 -18.85 -4.41 2.11
N GLU A 153 -17.85 -5.06 1.51
CA GLU A 153 -17.33 -6.37 1.93
C GLU A 153 -15.97 -6.29 2.65
N VAL A 154 -15.40 -5.10 2.83
CA VAL A 154 -14.14 -4.96 3.58
C VAL A 154 -14.31 -5.41 5.02
N ALA A 155 -13.46 -6.34 5.47
CA ALA A 155 -13.62 -7.03 6.76
C ALA A 155 -12.43 -6.83 7.72
N VAL A 156 -11.44 -6.03 7.31
CA VAL A 156 -10.24 -5.74 8.11
C VAL A 156 -10.12 -4.23 8.32
N PRO A 157 -9.46 -3.77 9.40
CA PRO A 157 -9.15 -2.36 9.58
C PRO A 157 -8.68 -1.71 8.27
N VAL A 158 -9.30 -0.60 7.89
CA VAL A 158 -8.98 0.09 6.63
C VAL A 158 -8.73 1.60 6.84
N GLN A 159 -7.65 2.09 6.25
CA GLN A 159 -7.35 3.52 6.12
C GLN A 159 -7.51 3.95 4.66
N ILE A 160 -8.19 5.07 4.40
CA ILE A 160 -8.31 5.68 3.09
C ILE A 160 -7.74 7.10 3.13
N LEU A 161 -6.69 7.35 2.35
CA LEU A 161 -6.17 8.69 2.08
C LEU A 161 -6.77 9.20 0.77
N ALA A 162 -7.58 10.24 0.87
CA ALA A 162 -8.45 10.73 -0.20
C ALA A 162 -8.06 12.14 -0.67
N PRO A 163 -7.35 12.28 -1.81
CA PRO A 163 -7.15 13.58 -2.46
C PRO A 163 -8.47 14.26 -2.76
N GLU A 164 -8.52 15.58 -2.75
CA GLU A 164 -9.72 16.34 -3.10
C GLU A 164 -10.07 16.19 -4.57
N ILE A 165 -9.08 16.38 -5.45
CA ILE A 165 -9.26 16.44 -6.91
C ILE A 165 -8.96 15.05 -7.48
N ASP A 166 -9.97 14.18 -7.41
CA ASP A 166 -9.83 12.77 -7.78
C ASP A 166 -10.99 12.29 -8.65
N THR A 167 -10.70 11.93 -9.90
CA THR A 167 -11.69 11.39 -10.84
C THR A 167 -11.89 9.88 -10.70
N ALA A 168 -10.92 9.16 -10.16
CA ALA A 168 -10.99 7.71 -9.98
C ALA A 168 -11.69 7.36 -8.67
N PHE A 169 -11.21 7.89 -7.54
CA PHE A 169 -11.94 7.86 -6.28
C PHE A 169 -12.84 9.10 -6.19
N ASN A 170 -13.90 9.12 -6.99
CA ASN A 170 -14.77 10.28 -7.14
C ASN A 170 -15.65 10.55 -5.90
N ALA A 171 -16.41 11.65 -5.93
CA ALA A 171 -17.28 12.07 -4.82
C ALA A 171 -18.32 11.01 -4.40
N GLU A 172 -18.85 10.23 -5.35
CA GLU A 172 -19.79 9.14 -5.06
C GLU A 172 -19.13 8.03 -4.24
N LEU A 173 -17.94 7.59 -4.66
CA LEU A 173 -17.18 6.55 -3.95
C LEU A 173 -16.68 7.04 -2.59
N LYS A 174 -16.24 8.31 -2.48
CA LYS A 174 -15.87 8.93 -1.20
C LYS A 174 -17.04 8.90 -0.22
N LEU A 175 -18.20 9.36 -0.65
CA LEU A 175 -19.41 9.39 0.18
C LEU A 175 -19.84 7.98 0.58
N HIS A 176 -19.85 7.04 -0.38
CA HIS A 176 -20.22 5.65 -0.12
C HIS A 176 -19.26 5.00 0.89
N SER A 177 -17.94 5.18 0.73
CA SER A 177 -16.94 4.69 1.68
C SER A 177 -17.18 5.23 3.09
N PHE A 178 -17.37 6.55 3.21
CA PHE A 178 -17.58 7.20 4.50
C PHE A 178 -18.89 6.79 5.18
N GLN A 179 -19.93 6.42 4.43
CA GLN A 179 -21.22 5.99 4.98
C GLN A 179 -21.32 4.49 5.23
N THR A 180 -20.58 3.67 4.49
CA THR A 180 -20.70 2.20 4.53
C THR A 180 -19.71 1.60 5.51
N ILE A 181 -18.42 1.94 5.42
CA ILE A 181 -17.37 1.27 6.21
C ILE A 181 -17.60 1.39 7.73
N PRO A 182 -18.01 2.55 8.30
CA PRO A 182 -18.30 2.63 9.74
C PRO A 182 -19.38 1.67 10.24
N LYS A 183 -20.27 1.21 9.35
CA LYS A 183 -21.36 0.28 9.69
C LYS A 183 -20.89 -1.18 9.73
N LEU A 184 -19.69 -1.48 9.23
CA LEU A 184 -19.14 -2.83 9.20
C LEU A 184 -18.53 -3.26 10.55
N GLY A 185 -18.44 -2.36 11.52
CA GLY A 185 -17.89 -2.66 12.85
C GLY A 185 -16.37 -2.82 12.87
N ILE A 186 -15.68 -2.42 11.81
CA ILE A 186 -14.22 -2.45 11.71
C ILE A 186 -13.64 -1.05 11.95
N PRO A 187 -12.39 -0.94 12.43
CA PRO A 187 -11.69 0.34 12.49
C PRO A 187 -11.54 0.97 11.10
N PHE A 188 -11.86 2.26 11.00
CA PHE A 188 -11.81 3.01 9.76
C PHE A 188 -11.15 4.36 9.98
N ASP A 189 -10.07 4.64 9.25
CA ASP A 189 -9.48 5.98 9.14
C ASP A 189 -9.75 6.55 7.75
N TYR A 190 -10.26 7.78 7.70
CA TYR A 190 -10.47 8.50 6.45
C TYR A 190 -9.81 9.87 6.55
N GLN A 191 -8.83 10.11 5.68
CA GLN A 191 -8.11 11.36 5.64
C GLN A 191 -8.32 12.08 4.33
N HIS A 192 -8.96 13.24 4.39
CA HIS A 192 -9.11 14.12 3.23
C HIS A 192 -7.85 14.97 3.04
N PHE A 193 -7.40 15.15 1.79
CA PHE A 193 -6.24 15.96 1.42
C PHE A 193 -6.67 17.07 0.44
N PRO A 194 -6.81 18.32 0.92
CA PRO A 194 -7.31 19.43 0.10
C PRO A 194 -6.27 19.88 -0.93
N GLY A 195 -6.76 20.35 -2.09
CA GLY A 195 -5.96 21.00 -3.13
C GLY A 195 -5.02 20.10 -3.94
N VAL A 196 -5.04 18.79 -3.73
CA VAL A 196 -4.15 17.83 -4.41
C VAL A 196 -4.91 16.83 -5.28
N GLU A 197 -4.23 16.35 -6.31
CA GLU A 197 -4.76 15.43 -7.31
C GLU A 197 -4.58 13.95 -6.94
N HIS A 198 -5.19 13.07 -7.73
CA HIS A 198 -5.17 11.62 -7.58
C HIS A 198 -3.81 11.05 -7.15
N ALA A 199 -2.75 11.17 -7.96
CA ALA A 199 -1.46 10.49 -7.70
C ALA A 199 -0.51 11.23 -6.73
N CYS A 200 -1.03 12.11 -5.87
CA CYS A 200 -0.20 12.99 -5.03
C CYS A 200 0.66 12.25 -3.98
N PHE A 201 0.31 11.02 -3.60
CA PHE A 201 1.10 10.23 -2.65
C PHE A 201 2.24 9.44 -3.29
N SER A 202 2.24 9.30 -4.62
CA SER A 202 3.27 8.57 -5.37
C SER A 202 4.21 9.52 -6.12
N ARG A 203 3.68 10.58 -6.75
CA ARG A 203 4.46 11.53 -7.56
C ARG A 203 5.37 12.42 -6.70
N GLY A 204 4.78 13.13 -5.73
CA GLY A 204 5.51 14.10 -4.90
C GLY A 204 6.20 15.18 -5.73
N ASP A 205 5.53 15.68 -6.78
CA ASP A 205 6.14 16.67 -7.68
C ASP A 205 6.31 18.00 -6.95
N LEU A 206 7.55 18.46 -6.84
CA LEU A 206 7.90 19.73 -6.21
C LEU A 206 7.34 20.94 -6.95
N ASN A 207 6.93 20.77 -8.21
CA ASN A 207 6.34 21.83 -9.02
C ASN A 207 4.81 21.94 -8.85
N HIS A 208 4.17 20.99 -8.17
CA HIS A 208 2.75 21.03 -7.85
C HIS A 208 2.57 21.37 -6.37
N ALA A 209 2.02 22.55 -6.10
CA ALA A 209 1.82 23.05 -4.75
C ALA A 209 0.98 22.05 -3.92
N GLY A 210 1.48 21.68 -2.75
CA GLY A 210 0.77 20.79 -1.82
C GLY A 210 1.03 19.30 -2.02
N GLU A 211 1.54 18.83 -3.17
CA GLU A 211 1.80 17.39 -3.37
C GLU A 211 2.86 16.86 -2.41
N ARG A 212 3.91 17.65 -2.16
CA ARG A 212 4.97 17.28 -1.23
C ARG A 212 4.43 17.14 0.19
N GLU A 213 3.66 18.12 0.64
CA GLU A 213 3.02 18.14 1.95
C GLU A 213 2.02 17.00 2.10
N ALA A 214 1.24 16.72 1.04
CA ALA A 214 0.32 15.59 1.00
C ALA A 214 1.03 14.25 1.08
N MET A 215 2.13 14.04 0.34
CA MET A 215 2.94 12.83 0.42
C MET A 215 3.53 12.64 1.83
N ILE A 216 4.08 13.70 2.44
CA ILE A 216 4.63 13.64 3.79
C ILE A 216 3.54 13.29 4.81
N ARG A 217 2.40 13.96 4.75
CA ARG A 217 1.26 13.70 5.65
C ARG A 217 0.69 12.31 5.44
N GLY A 218 0.52 11.88 4.18
CA GLY A 218 0.05 10.54 3.82
C GLY A 218 0.99 9.46 4.34
N LYS A 219 2.30 9.62 4.13
CA LYS A 219 3.33 8.72 4.68
C LYS A 219 3.20 8.60 6.20
N ASN A 220 3.07 9.72 6.92
CA ASN A 220 2.93 9.70 8.38
C ASN A 220 1.63 9.01 8.82
N ALA A 221 0.52 9.23 8.12
CA ALA A 221 -0.75 8.58 8.38
C ALA A 221 -0.65 7.05 8.22
N VAL A 222 0.02 6.60 7.15
CA VAL A 222 0.26 5.19 6.86
C VAL A 222 1.15 4.54 7.93
N VAL A 223 2.27 5.18 8.28
CA VAL A 223 3.17 4.70 9.35
C VAL A 223 2.43 4.56 10.67
N SER A 224 1.64 5.57 11.06
CA SER A 224 0.87 5.56 12.30
C SER A 224 -0.18 4.45 12.30
N TRP A 225 -0.89 4.27 11.20
CA TRP A 225 -1.90 3.24 11.04
C TRP A 225 -1.31 1.84 11.23
N PHE A 226 -0.23 1.54 10.52
CA PHE A 226 0.41 0.24 10.64
C PHE A 226 1.05 0.00 12.01
N LYS A 227 1.62 1.04 12.65
CA LYS A 227 2.08 0.91 14.03
C LYS A 227 0.97 0.49 14.99
N GLN A 228 -0.19 1.12 14.87
CA GLN A 228 -1.35 0.81 15.69
C GLN A 228 -1.74 -0.67 15.56
N PHE A 229 -1.98 -1.13 14.32
CA PHE A 229 -2.56 -2.46 14.10
C PHE A 229 -1.58 -3.64 14.17
N LEU A 230 -0.28 -3.38 14.02
CA LEU A 230 0.72 -4.45 13.93
C LEU A 230 1.60 -4.55 15.17
N PHE A 231 1.71 -3.47 15.95
CA PHE A 231 2.63 -3.42 17.09
C PHE A 231 1.93 -3.03 18.40
N GLU A 232 0.95 -2.11 18.37
CA GLU A 232 0.39 -1.52 19.60
C GLU A 232 -0.88 -2.20 20.12
N THR A 233 -1.79 -2.65 19.24
CA THR A 233 -3.06 -3.24 19.71
C THR A 233 -2.92 -4.59 20.39
N GLY A 234 -1.72 -5.20 20.37
CA GLY A 234 -1.58 -6.64 20.57
C GLY A 234 -2.35 -7.39 19.48
N ARG A 235 -1.86 -8.55 19.04
CA ARG A 235 -2.69 -9.39 18.17
C ARG A 235 -3.85 -9.91 18.99
N SER A 236 -5.05 -9.40 18.74
CA SER A 236 -6.24 -9.74 19.52
C SER A 236 -6.62 -11.20 19.26
N GLU A 237 -6.62 -12.05 20.28
CA GLU A 237 -6.92 -13.49 20.24
C GLU A 237 -8.35 -13.86 19.76
N ASP A 238 -9.18 -12.88 19.40
CA ASP A 238 -10.64 -13.07 19.22
C ASP A 238 -11.15 -12.75 17.80
N ARG A 239 -10.29 -12.81 16.76
CA ARG A 239 -10.76 -12.67 15.37
C ARG A 239 -11.14 -14.00 14.75
N THR A 240 -12.06 -14.74 15.38
CA THR A 240 -12.77 -15.83 14.70
C THR A 240 -13.84 -15.23 13.78
N SER A 241 -13.43 -14.80 12.58
CA SER A 241 -14.37 -14.67 11.47
C SER A 241 -13.74 -15.27 10.23
N SER A 242 -14.24 -16.45 9.86
CA SER A 242 -13.99 -17.11 8.59
C SER A 242 -14.45 -16.20 7.44
N ALA A 243 -13.55 -15.43 6.88
CA ALA A 243 -13.76 -14.69 5.64
C ALA A 243 -12.48 -14.76 4.80
N VAL A 244 -12.35 -15.85 4.05
CA VAL A 244 -11.61 -15.82 2.78
C VAL A 244 -12.33 -14.80 1.93
N TRP A 245 -11.73 -13.72 1.41
CA TRP A 245 -12.10 -13.08 0.13
C TRP A 245 -11.23 -11.87 -0.24
N SER A 246 -11.36 -11.56 -1.53
CA SER A 246 -10.53 -10.79 -2.44
C SER A 246 -10.44 -9.29 -2.16
N MET A 247 -9.23 -8.79 -1.91
CA MET A 247 -8.80 -7.43 -2.25
C MET A 247 -8.61 -7.17 -3.74
N LYS A 248 -9.31 -6.15 -4.20
CA LYS A 248 -9.48 -5.85 -5.61
C LYS A 248 -9.02 -4.41 -5.80
N PHE A 249 -7.98 -4.27 -6.62
CA PHE A 249 -7.08 -3.12 -6.84
C PHE A 249 -7.42 -1.78 -6.14
N VAL A 250 -6.45 -1.30 -5.37
CA VAL A 250 -6.33 0.01 -4.76
C VAL A 250 -4.82 0.25 -4.66
N SER A 251 -4.30 1.48 -4.83
CA SER A 251 -2.90 1.74 -4.45
C SER A 251 -2.82 1.53 -2.94
N CYS A 252 -2.38 0.34 -2.55
CA CYS A 252 -2.67 -0.22 -1.25
C CYS A 252 -1.40 -0.82 -0.69
N LEU A 253 -1.03 -0.36 0.49
CA LEU A 253 -0.13 -1.09 1.34
C LEU A 253 -0.96 -2.15 2.06
N LEU A 254 -0.55 -3.39 1.91
CA LEU A 254 -1.07 -4.57 2.60
C LEU A 254 -0.07 -5.02 3.64
N CYS A 255 -0.50 -5.54 4.80
CA CYS A 255 0.42 -6.10 5.79
C CYS A 255 -0.04 -7.45 6.33
N THR A 256 0.90 -8.39 6.49
CA THR A 256 0.76 -9.70 7.16
C THR A 256 1.63 -9.76 8.42
N SER A 257 1.10 -10.34 9.50
CA SER A 257 1.78 -10.49 10.78
C SER A 257 1.51 -11.89 11.36
N CYS A 258 2.54 -12.61 11.81
CA CYS A 258 2.43 -14.02 12.21
C CYS A 258 2.66 -14.31 13.72
N GLU A 259 1.77 -15.11 14.33
CA GLU A 259 1.72 -15.46 15.76
C GLU A 259 2.55 -16.70 16.17
N THR A 260 3.34 -16.56 17.24
CA THR A 260 3.89 -17.68 18.04
C THR A 260 3.32 -17.64 19.46
N LYS A 261 2.53 -18.64 19.85
CA LYS A 261 2.17 -18.90 21.26
C LYS A 261 3.20 -19.84 21.89
N PHE A 262 3.96 -19.36 22.89
CA PHE A 262 4.66 -20.23 23.84
C PHE A 262 3.81 -20.35 25.11
N ASN A 263 3.33 -21.56 25.39
CA ASN A 263 2.73 -21.93 26.67
C ASN A 263 3.81 -22.11 27.73
N TYR A 264 3.67 -21.44 28.88
CA TYR A 264 3.82 -22.03 30.23
C TYR A 264 2.97 -21.24 31.22
#